data_AF-A0A4P8YDF9-F1
#
_entry.id   AF-A0A4P8YDF9-F1
#
_cell.length_a   1.000
_cell.length_b   1.000
_cell.length_c   1.000
_cell.angle_alpha   90.00
_cell.angle_beta   90.00
_cell.angle_gamma   90.00
#
_symmetry.space_group_name_H-M   'P 1'
#
loop_
_entity.id
_entity.type
_entity.pdbx_description
1 polymer ?
#
loop_
_entity_poly.entity_id
_entity_poly.type
_entity_poly.pdbx_seq_one_letter_code
_entity_poly.pdbx_strand_id
1 'polypeptide(L)' 'MNSARYAILENGSNKVKNVIIAPERFSFKGNMLLKLNEQVICQPGMFYNKANGVFYYDAELTQTVLIQNGSQG' A
#
# COMPACT_ATOMS: atom_id res chain seq x y z
N MET A 1 7.59 22.89 10.27
CA MET A 1 6.59 21.82 10.49
C MET A 1 6.86 20.76 9.44
N ASN A 2 7.21 19.53 9.81
CA ASN A 2 7.53 18.48 8.83
C ASN A 2 6.25 17.83 8.31
N SER A 3 6.17 17.68 6.99
CA SER A 3 5.09 17.01 6.28
C SER A 3 5.62 15.79 5.55
N ALA A 4 4.79 14.75 5.44
CA ALA A 4 5.09 13.55 4.68
C ALA A 4 3.95 13.21 3.72
N ARG A 5 4.25 12.39 2.72
CA ARG A 5 3.26 11.81 1.81
C ARG A 5 2.66 10.56 2.43
N TYR A 6 1.35 10.40 2.27
CA TYR A 6 0.62 9.24 2.76
C TYR A 6 -0.30 8.69 1.67
N ALA A 7 -0.34 7.38 1.53
CA ALA A 7 -1.39 6.68 0.81
C ALA A 7 -2.56 6.40 1.77
N ILE A 8 -3.78 6.72 1.33
CA ILE A 8 -5.02 6.34 2.00
C ILE A 8 -5.53 5.08 1.29
N LEU A 9 -5.60 3.98 2.03
CA LEU A 9 -6.06 2.69 1.52
C LEU A 9 -7.53 2.47 1.88
N GLU A 10 -8.27 1.84 0.97
CA GLU A 10 -9.66 1.45 1.18
C GLU A 10 -9.76 0.36 2.26
N ASN A 11 -10.73 0.48 3.17
CA ASN A 11 -10.91 -0.49 4.25
C ASN A 11 -11.19 -1.89 3.71
N GLY A 12 -10.51 -2.88 4.28
CA GLY A 12 -10.64 -4.28 3.84
C GLY A 12 -9.97 -4.58 2.50
N SER A 13 -9.29 -3.60 1.89
CA SER A 13 -8.57 -3.73 0.63
C SER A 13 -7.16 -3.16 0.76
N ASN A 14 -6.31 -3.45 -0.23
CA ASN A 14 -5.01 -2.82 -0.38
C ASN A 14 -5.01 -1.74 -1.47
N LYS A 15 -6.19 -1.35 -1.97
CA LYS A 15 -6.33 -0.35 -3.03
C LYS A 15 -6.12 1.07 -2.48
N VAL A 16 -5.33 1.87 -3.17
CA VAL A 16 -5.09 3.28 -2.90
C VAL A 16 -6.29 4.09 -3.35
N LYS A 17 -6.97 4.71 -2.40
CA LYS A 17 -8.06 5.64 -2.65
C LYS A 17 -7.54 7.04 -2.97
N ASN A 18 -6.51 7.49 -2.25
CA ASN A 18 -5.92 8.80 -2.47
C ASN A 18 -4.47 8.87 -1.96
N VAL A 19 -3.73 9.88 -2.40
CA VAL A 19 -2.40 10.24 -1.88
C VAL A 19 -2.44 11.68 -1.39
N ILE A 20 -2.07 11.91 -0.14
CA ILE A 20 -2.10 13.24 0.49
C ILE A 20 -0.75 13.63 1.06
N ILE A 21 -0.56 14.92 1.31
CA ILE A 21 0.54 15.46 2.10
C ILE A 21 -0.05 15.93 3.43
N ALA A 22 0.52 15.46 4.54
CA ALA A 22 0.04 15.80 5.88
C ALA A 22 1.21 15.89 6.88
N PRO A 23 1.03 16.52 8.05
CA PRO A 23 2.05 16.54 9.10
C PRO A 23 2.48 15.12 9.51
N GLU A 24 3.72 14.93 9.93
CA GLU A 24 4.23 13.58 10.24
C GLU A 24 3.46 12.81 11.33
N ARG A 25 2.76 13.54 12.21
CA ARG A 25 1.91 13.00 13.28
C ARG A 25 0.42 12.95 12.89
N PHE A 26 0.11 13.06 11.61
CA PHE A 26 -1.26 12.98 11.13
C PHE A 26 -1.84 11.59 11.37
N SER A 27 -3.06 11.54 11.88
CA SER A 27 -3.85 10.33 12.03
C SER A 27 -5.27 10.59 11.53
N PHE A 28 -5.88 9.57 10.94
CA PHE A 28 -7.23 9.64 10.40
C PHE A 28 -8.03 8.43 10.87
N LYS A 29 -9.23 8.65 11.39
CA LYS A 29 -10.11 7.56 11.84
C LYS A 29 -10.77 6.89 10.63
N GLY A 30 -10.73 5.57 10.60
CA GLY A 30 -11.55 4.77 9.70
C GLY A 30 -11.00 4.57 8.29
N ASN A 31 -9.73 4.88 8.01
CA ASN A 31 -9.02 4.37 6.83
C ASN A 31 -7.58 4.02 7.21
N MET A 32 -6.98 3.06 6.51
CA MET A 32 -5.58 2.71 6.70
C MET A 32 -4.69 3.76 6.00
N LEU A 33 -3.81 4.39 6.78
CA LEU A 33 -2.81 5.35 6.30
C LEU A 33 -1.46 4.66 6.23
N LEU A 34 -0.79 4.77 5.08
CA LEU A 34 0.55 4.27 4.88
C LEU A 34 1.48 5.43 4.53
N LYS A 35 2.49 5.69 5.38
CA LYS A 35 3.51 6.70 5.10
C LYS A 35 4.35 6.24 3.90
N LEU A 36 4.48 7.10 2.90
CA LEU A 36 5.28 6.83 1.71
C LEU A 36 6.69 7.37 1.89
N ASN A 37 7.68 6.57 1.52
CA ASN A 37 9.04 7.03 1.27
C ASN A 37 9.07 7.86 -0.03
N GLU A 38 10.01 8.80 -0.13
CA GLU A 38 10.09 9.75 -1.24
C GLU A 38 10.33 9.09 -2.60
N GLN A 39 10.94 7.90 -2.59
CA GLN A 39 11.32 7.15 -3.78
C GLN A 39 10.22 6.25 -4.33
N VAL A 40 9.09 6.08 -3.61
CA VAL A 40 8.02 5.20 -4.08
C VAL A 40 6.99 5.96 -4.89
N ILE A 41 6.71 5.40 -6.07
CA ILE A 41 5.62 5.82 -6.94
C ILE A 41 4.34 5.17 -6.41
N CYS A 42 3.37 6.01 -6.06
CA CYS A 42 2.07 5.60 -5.57
C CYS A 42 1.03 6.60 -6.08
N GLN A 43 -0.03 6.08 -6.71
CA GLN A 43 -1.12 6.86 -7.29
C GLN A 43 -2.47 6.23 -6.91
N PRO A 44 -3.56 7.01 -6.88
CA PRO A 44 -4.91 6.47 -6.72
C PRO A 44 -5.20 5.36 -7.73
N GLY A 45 -5.86 4.29 -7.28
CA GLY A 45 -6.18 3.12 -8.09
C GLY A 45 -5.16 1.98 -8.04
N MET A 46 -3.91 2.24 -7.62
CA MET A 46 -2.91 1.20 -7.42
C MET A 46 -3.23 0.34 -6.19
N PHE A 47 -2.62 -0.84 -6.11
CA PHE A 47 -2.75 -1.80 -5.02
C PHE A 47 -1.40 -1.96 -4.32
N TYR A 48 -1.41 -1.91 -2.99
CA TYR A 48 -0.24 -2.10 -2.16
C TYR A 48 0.07 -3.58 -1.94
N ASN A 49 1.26 -4.01 -2.33
CA ASN A 49 1.77 -5.33 -1.98
C ASN A 49 2.47 -5.26 -0.61
N LYS A 50 1.82 -5.83 0.41
CA LYS A 50 2.32 -5.86 1.80
C LYS A 50 3.62 -6.65 1.95
N ALA A 51 3.93 -7.58 1.03
CA ALA A 51 5.12 -8.43 1.13
C ALA A 51 6.40 -7.70 0.73
N ASN A 52 6.33 -6.78 -0.23
CA ASN A 52 7.51 -6.08 -0.75
C ASN A 52 7.46 -4.54 -0.63
N GLY A 53 6.33 -3.98 -0.21
CA GLY A 53 6.17 -2.54 -0.03
C GLY A 53 5.94 -1.75 -1.32
N VAL A 54 5.70 -2.42 -2.46
CA VAL A 54 5.54 -1.80 -3.78
C VAL A 54 4.06 -1.66 -4.15
N PHE A 55 3.76 -0.69 -5.01
CA PHE A 55 2.43 -0.44 -5.54
C PHE A 55 2.34 -0.89 -7.01
N TYR A 56 1.26 -1.59 -7.36
CA TYR A 56 1.01 -2.08 -8.71
C TYR A 56 -0.36 -1.62 -9.20
N TYR A 57 -0.55 -1.45 -10.50
CA TYR A 57 -1.89 -1.20 -11.06
C TYR A 57 -2.75 -2.47 -11.11
N ASP A 58 -2.08 -3.63 -11.17
CA ASP A 58 -2.72 -4.94 -11.18
C ASP A 58 -2.79 -5.50 -9.75
N ALA A 59 -4.00 -5.86 -9.31
CA ALA A 59 -4.23 -6.45 -8.00
C ALA A 59 -3.60 -7.85 -7.86
N GLU A 60 -3.46 -8.61 -8.94
CA GLU A 60 -2.90 -9.96 -8.92
C GLU A 60 -1.41 -9.94 -8.55
N LEU A 61 -0.68 -8.89 -8.96
CA LEU A 61 0.73 -8.67 -8.58
C LEU A 61 0.93 -8.35 -7.08
N THR A 62 -0.17 -8.17 -6.35
CA THR A 62 -0.14 -8.01 -4.89
C THR A 62 -0.43 -9.29 -4.12
N GLN A 63 -0.82 -10.35 -4.83
CA GLN A 63 -1.04 -11.66 -4.24
C GLN A 63 0.30 -12.40 -4.16
N THR A 64 0.75 -12.68 -2.94
CA THR A 64 1.80 -13.68 -2.77
C THR A 64 1.16 -15.03 -3.06
N VAL A 65 1.39 -15.58 -4.26
CA VAL A 65 1.14 -17.00 -4.48
C VAL A 65 2.05 -17.74 -3.51
N LEU A 66 1.47 -18.29 -2.44
CA LEU A 66 2.12 -19.34 -1.67
C LEU A 66 2.24 -20.52 -2.63
N ILE A 67 3.35 -20.59 -3.38
CA ILE A 67 3.71 -21.82 -4.06
C ILE A 67 4.01 -22.80 -2.93
N GLN A 68 2.99 -23.53 -2.49
CA GLN A 68 3.21 -24.76 -1.76
C GLN A 68 3.87 -25.70 -2.77
N ASN A 69 5.20 -25.74 -2.74
CA ASN A 69 5.96 -26.77 -3.42
C ASN A 69 5.54 -28.10 -2.80
N GLY A 70 4.54 -28.74 -3.40
CA GLY A 70 4.16 -30.11 -3.12
C GLY A 70 5.39 -30.98 -3.34
N SER A 71 5.77 -31.66 -2.27
CA SER A 71 6.78 -32.71 -2.22
C SER A 71 6.56 -33.69 -3.39
N GLN A 72 7.53 -33.76 -4.31
CA GLN A 72 7.72 -34.95 -5.13
C GLN A 72 8.35 -35.99 -4.20
N GLY A 73 7.55 -36.96 -3.77
CA GLY A 73 7.97 -38.17 -3.08
C GLY A 73 7.57 -39.38 -3.90
#